data_AF-A0A4U3A2R7-F1
#
_entry.id   AF-A0A4U3A2R7-F1
#
_cell.length_a   1.000
_cell.length_b   1.000
_cell.length_c   1.000
_cell.angle_alpha   90.00
_cell.angle_beta   90.00
_cell.angle_gamma   90.00
#
_symmetry.space_group_name_H-M   'P 1'
#
loop_
_entity.id
_entity.type
_entity.pdbx_description
1 polymer ?
#
loop_
_entity_poly.entity_id
_entity_poly.type
_entity_poly.pdbx_seq_one_letter_code
_entity_poly.pdbx_strand_id
1 'polypeptide(L)'
;MKEQKVKKQKTYISIRLNIMFLCIFVLFSAIIMQLGKVQIVEGEAYKNQVENSQNETTSIPVPRGQILDREGKTVVNNKSLRAITYTRVKGITSEDVLKTAKDLAKVLEMPEQDINKLTDIDKKDFWMQLNTKRAESKITKNDIGKFKEKGIEGKELDKKIQDLRRSRVTEVELAELTAQDLKVLAIKSKMSSGYQLTPQIIKKDVTDQEYARISEKLAEFPGVDTTVDWERNYVNGN
;
A
#
# COMPACT_ATOMS: atom_id res chain seq x y z
N MET A 1 46.26 86.60 -20.36
CA MET A 1 46.03 85.64 -19.25
C MET A 1 45.62 84.30 -19.87
N LYS A 2 46.27 83.20 -19.48
CA LYS A 2 45.91 81.85 -19.97
C LYS A 2 44.71 81.33 -19.17
N GLU A 3 43.61 81.02 -19.82
CA GLU A 3 42.49 80.31 -19.19
C GLU A 3 42.80 78.81 -19.09
N GLN A 4 42.65 78.25 -17.89
CA GLN A 4 42.82 76.84 -17.58
C GLN A 4 41.52 76.06 -17.80
N LYS A 5 41.65 74.87 -18.41
CA LYS A 5 40.57 73.92 -18.73
C LYS A 5 39.91 73.32 -17.48
N VAL A 6 38.58 73.33 -17.42
CA VAL A 6 37.78 72.61 -16.40
C VAL A 6 37.51 71.15 -16.84
N LYS A 7 37.66 70.22 -15.89
CA LYS A 7 37.87 68.77 -16.08
C LYS A 7 36.60 67.94 -16.34
N LYS A 8 36.86 66.83 -17.02
CA LYS A 8 36.02 65.65 -17.33
C LYS A 8 35.41 64.99 -16.07
N GLN A 9 34.07 64.91 -15.98
CA GLN A 9 33.38 64.08 -14.98
C GLN A 9 32.20 63.23 -15.52
N LYS A 10 31.93 63.21 -16.84
CA LYS A 10 30.82 62.41 -17.40
C LYS A 10 31.12 60.92 -17.65
N THR A 11 32.39 60.53 -17.72
CA THR A 11 32.78 59.15 -18.11
C THR A 11 32.69 58.14 -16.96
N TYR A 12 32.96 58.56 -15.72
CA TYR A 12 33.00 57.65 -14.57
C TYR A 12 31.62 57.11 -14.16
N ILE A 13 30.56 57.89 -14.36
CA ILE A 13 29.19 57.48 -14.02
C ILE A 13 28.71 56.39 -14.98
N SER A 14 28.92 56.56 -16.30
CA SER A 14 28.58 55.54 -17.31
C SER A 14 29.37 54.24 -17.14
N ILE A 15 30.64 54.32 -16.73
CA ILE A 15 31.47 53.13 -16.46
C ILE A 15 30.94 52.36 -15.23
N ARG A 16 30.59 53.04 -14.14
CA ARG A 16 30.02 52.40 -12.94
C ARG A 16 28.69 51.71 -13.24
N LEU A 17 27.84 52.34 -14.05
CA LEU A 17 26.56 51.76 -14.49
C LEU A 17 26.75 50.53 -15.38
N ASN A 18 27.69 50.55 -16.33
CA ASN A 18 27.99 49.40 -17.17
C ASN A 18 28.59 48.22 -16.37
N ILE A 19 29.44 48.51 -15.38
CA ILE A 19 29.97 47.48 -14.47
C ILE A 19 28.83 46.86 -13.64
N MET A 20 27.91 47.68 -13.12
CA MET A 20 26.75 47.18 -12.38
C MET A 20 25.84 46.32 -13.27
N PHE A 21 25.60 46.74 -14.51
CA PHE A 21 24.83 45.99 -15.48
C PHE A 21 25.51 44.65 -15.85
N LEU A 22 26.83 44.66 -16.04
CA LEU A 22 27.61 43.44 -16.30
C LEU A 22 27.53 42.46 -15.11
N CYS A 23 27.65 42.95 -13.88
CA CYS A 23 27.49 42.12 -12.69
C CYS A 23 26.11 41.46 -12.63
N ILE A 24 25.05 42.24 -12.87
CA ILE A 24 23.67 41.73 -12.90
C ILE A 24 23.51 40.70 -14.03
N PHE A 25 24.03 40.97 -15.22
CA PHE A 25 23.98 40.05 -16.35
C PHE A 25 24.69 38.71 -16.07
N VAL A 26 25.86 38.75 -15.43
CA VAL A 26 26.60 37.53 -15.03
C VAL A 26 25.79 36.72 -14.00
N LEU A 27 25.18 37.39 -13.01
CA LEU A 27 24.32 36.72 -12.02
C LEU A 27 23.11 36.04 -12.70
N PHE A 28 22.42 36.75 -13.60
CA PHE A 28 21.30 36.14 -14.34
C PHE A 28 21.75 35.00 -15.25
N SER A 29 22.89 35.14 -15.93
CA SER A 29 23.46 34.07 -16.77
C SER A 29 23.78 32.81 -15.95
N ALA A 30 24.33 32.98 -14.73
CA ALA A 30 24.58 31.87 -13.83
C ALA A 30 23.29 31.14 -13.42
N ILE A 31 22.23 31.88 -13.08
CA ILE A 31 20.93 31.32 -12.71
C ILE A 31 20.31 30.55 -13.89
N ILE A 32 20.33 31.13 -15.11
CA ILE A 32 19.79 30.48 -16.32
C ILE A 32 20.57 29.20 -16.65
N MET A 33 21.90 29.23 -16.54
CA MET A 33 22.74 28.05 -16.76
C MET A 33 22.46 26.95 -15.73
N GLN A 34 22.25 27.31 -14.46
CA GLN A 34 21.89 26.37 -13.40
C GLN A 34 20.51 25.75 -13.63
N LEU A 35 19.52 26.55 -14.06
CA LEU A 35 18.20 26.06 -14.46
C LEU A 35 18.28 25.09 -15.64
N GLY A 36 19.06 25.44 -16.67
CA GLY A 36 19.28 24.57 -17.84
C GLY A 36 19.93 23.24 -17.45
N LYS A 37 20.89 23.25 -16.51
CA LYS A 37 21.49 22.03 -15.97
C LYS A 37 20.45 21.14 -15.29
N VAL A 38 19.61 21.70 -14.41
CA VAL A 38 18.60 20.94 -13.67
C VAL A 38 17.50 20.39 -14.60
N GLN A 39 17.10 21.14 -15.62
CA GLN A 39 16.00 20.76 -16.52
C GLN A 39 16.44 19.82 -17.66
N ILE A 40 17.60 20.07 -18.28
CA ILE A 40 18.03 19.34 -19.49
C ILE A 40 19.02 18.22 -19.15
N VAL A 41 19.99 18.48 -18.28
CA VAL A 41 21.07 17.51 -17.98
C VAL A 41 20.64 16.54 -16.89
N GLU A 42 20.10 17.06 -15.79
CA GLU A 42 19.68 16.24 -14.64
C GLU A 42 18.18 15.95 -14.65
N GLY A 43 17.42 16.53 -15.58
CA GLY A 43 15.96 16.41 -15.62
C GLY A 43 15.48 14.97 -15.73
N GLU A 44 16.10 14.18 -16.61
CA GLU A 44 15.80 12.74 -16.74
C GLU A 44 16.16 11.97 -15.47
N ALA A 45 17.29 12.30 -14.83
CA ALA A 45 17.70 11.64 -13.59
C ALA A 45 16.73 11.94 -12.44
N TYR A 46 16.28 13.19 -12.29
CA TYR A 46 15.26 13.54 -11.29
C TYR A 46 13.90 12.94 -11.64
N LYS A 47 13.51 12.92 -12.92
CA LYS A 47 12.29 12.27 -13.37
C LYS A 47 12.32 10.77 -13.06
N ASN A 48 13.42 10.09 -13.37
CA ASN A 48 13.60 8.67 -13.05
C ASN A 48 13.63 8.42 -11.53
N GLN A 49 14.23 9.31 -10.73
CA GLN A 49 14.16 9.20 -9.26
C GLN A 49 12.74 9.37 -8.73
N VAL A 50 11.95 10.30 -9.29
CA VAL A 50 10.54 10.49 -8.96
C VAL A 50 9.72 9.27 -9.39
N GLU A 51 9.91 8.79 -10.61
CA GLU A 51 9.21 7.61 -11.14
C GLU A 51 9.56 6.35 -10.34
N ASN A 52 10.82 6.11 -9.99
CA ASN A 52 11.21 4.95 -9.16
C ASN A 52 10.73 5.09 -7.70
N SER A 53 10.59 6.31 -7.19
CA SER A 53 10.04 6.56 -5.85
C SER A 53 8.51 6.38 -5.83
N GLN A 54 7.83 6.64 -6.95
CA GLN A 54 6.38 6.53 -7.08
C GLN A 54 5.89 5.16 -7.59
N ASN A 55 6.65 4.54 -8.49
CA ASN A 55 6.31 3.28 -9.15
C ASN A 55 7.19 2.15 -8.60
N GLU A 56 6.66 1.45 -7.60
CA GLU A 56 7.26 0.21 -7.12
C GLU A 56 6.82 -0.94 -8.05
N THR A 57 7.79 -1.64 -8.64
CA THR A 57 7.50 -2.75 -9.56
C THR A 57 7.07 -3.98 -8.78
N THR A 58 5.93 -4.56 -9.16
CA THR A 58 5.38 -5.77 -8.56
C THR A 58 5.56 -6.94 -9.51
N SER A 59 6.14 -8.05 -9.02
CA SER A 59 6.28 -9.27 -9.81
C SER A 59 4.99 -10.08 -9.77
N ILE A 60 4.44 -10.38 -10.96
CA ILE A 60 3.27 -11.25 -11.14
C ILE A 60 3.78 -12.63 -11.60
N PRO A 61 3.35 -13.74 -10.97
CA PRO A 61 3.80 -15.07 -11.37
C PRO A 61 3.30 -15.44 -12.76
N VAL A 62 4.19 -16.06 -13.56
CA VAL A 62 3.90 -16.58 -14.90
C VAL A 62 3.73 -18.11 -14.88
N PRO A 63 3.03 -18.71 -15.86
CA PRO A 63 2.87 -20.16 -15.89
C PRO A 63 4.22 -20.85 -16.11
N ARG A 64 4.40 -22.00 -15.46
CA ARG A 64 5.58 -22.85 -15.67
C ARG A 64 5.47 -23.64 -16.98
N GLY A 65 6.60 -24.11 -17.52
CA GLY A 65 6.58 -25.03 -18.66
C GLY A 65 5.79 -26.31 -18.38
N GLN A 66 5.21 -26.90 -19.42
CA GLN A 66 4.58 -28.22 -19.33
C GLN A 66 5.64 -29.31 -19.16
N ILE A 67 5.27 -30.40 -18.46
CA ILE A 67 6.12 -31.59 -18.35
C ILE A 67 5.50 -32.69 -19.19
N LEU A 68 6.30 -33.24 -20.10
CA LEU A 68 5.90 -34.32 -21.00
C LEU A 68 6.63 -35.61 -20.60
N ASP A 69 6.00 -36.75 -20.83
CA ASP A 69 6.65 -38.05 -20.73
C ASP A 69 7.54 -38.34 -21.96
N ARG A 70 8.18 -39.50 -21.98
CA ARG A 70 9.03 -39.96 -23.09
C ARG A 70 8.29 -40.07 -24.42
N GLU A 71 6.96 -40.25 -24.40
CA GLU A 71 6.11 -40.38 -25.59
C GLU A 71 5.52 -39.01 -26.01
N GLY A 72 5.85 -37.93 -25.31
CA GLY A 72 5.34 -36.58 -25.57
C GLY A 72 3.96 -36.30 -24.96
N LYS A 73 3.42 -37.19 -24.12
CA LYS A 73 2.13 -36.98 -23.44
C LYS A 73 2.32 -36.06 -22.24
N THR A 74 1.40 -35.12 -22.05
CA THR A 74 1.45 -34.19 -20.93
C THR A 74 1.21 -34.90 -19.60
N VAL A 75 2.18 -34.82 -18.71
CA VAL A 75 2.08 -35.32 -17.32
C VAL A 75 1.66 -34.20 -16.39
N VAL A 76 2.22 -33.00 -16.58
CA VAL A 76 1.92 -31.82 -15.77
C VAL A 76 1.64 -30.62 -16.67
N ASN A 77 0.47 -30.01 -16.48
CA ASN A 77 0.03 -28.82 -17.16
C ASN A 77 -0.26 -27.68 -16.17
N ASN A 78 -0.69 -26.52 -16.66
CA ASN A 78 -1.22 -25.43 -15.85
C ASN A 78 -2.68 -25.19 -16.22
N LYS A 79 -3.53 -24.97 -15.22
CA LYS A 79 -4.88 -24.47 -15.37
C LYS A 79 -4.88 -22.98 -15.08
N SER A 80 -5.36 -22.20 -16.04
CA SER A 80 -5.57 -20.76 -15.88
C SER A 80 -6.79 -20.53 -14.99
N LEU A 81 -6.62 -19.80 -13.89
CA LEU A 81 -7.67 -19.44 -12.95
C LEU A 81 -7.71 -17.93 -12.79
N ARG A 82 -8.90 -17.33 -12.91
CA ARG A 82 -9.08 -15.92 -12.59
C ARG A 82 -8.90 -15.71 -11.10
N ALA A 83 -8.13 -14.68 -10.74
CA ALA A 83 -7.81 -14.36 -9.37
C ALA A 83 -8.03 -12.86 -9.09
N ILE A 84 -8.51 -12.56 -7.89
CA ILE A 84 -8.52 -11.21 -7.34
C ILE A 84 -7.33 -11.08 -6.40
N THR A 85 -6.51 -10.06 -6.62
CA THR A 85 -5.35 -9.76 -5.80
C THR A 85 -5.48 -8.44 -5.08
N TYR A 86 -4.78 -8.29 -3.96
CA TYR A 86 -4.62 -7.04 -3.26
C TYR A 86 -3.16 -6.75 -2.97
N THR A 87 -2.72 -5.57 -3.37
CA THR A 87 -1.37 -5.05 -3.12
C THR A 87 -1.48 -3.93 -2.09
N ARG A 88 -0.85 -4.14 -0.93
CA ARG A 88 -0.79 -3.11 0.11
C ARG A 88 0.19 -2.02 -0.30
N VAL A 89 -0.34 -0.92 -0.84
CA VAL A 89 0.45 0.26 -1.20
C VAL A 89 0.79 1.11 0.02
N LYS A 90 1.86 1.91 -0.09
CA LYS A 90 2.29 2.85 0.96
C LYS A 90 1.22 3.93 1.13
N GLY A 91 0.94 4.32 2.38
CA GLY A 91 0.01 5.42 2.70
C GLY A 91 -1.46 5.04 2.90
N ILE A 92 -1.86 3.77 2.68
CA ILE A 92 -3.20 3.29 3.01
C ILE A 92 -3.33 3.01 4.51
N THR A 93 -4.38 3.56 5.13
CA THR A 93 -4.70 3.36 6.55
C THR A 93 -5.42 2.03 6.81
N SER A 94 -5.45 1.56 8.05
CA SER A 94 -6.17 0.33 8.41
C SER A 94 -7.68 0.44 8.15
N GLU A 95 -8.21 1.65 8.31
CA GLU A 95 -9.60 2.01 8.07
C GLU A 95 -9.94 1.92 6.58
N ASP A 96 -9.04 2.38 5.71
CA ASP A 96 -9.20 2.26 4.26
C ASP A 96 -9.18 0.80 3.81
N VAL A 97 -8.26 -0.02 4.36
CA VAL A 97 -8.25 -1.48 4.10
C VAL A 97 -9.59 -2.11 4.49
N LEU A 98 -10.11 -1.75 5.67
CA LEU A 98 -11.41 -2.26 6.13
C LEU A 98 -12.55 -1.82 5.22
N LYS A 99 -12.54 -0.58 4.73
CA LYS A 99 -13.53 -0.06 3.80
C LYS A 99 -13.49 -0.84 2.48
N THR A 100 -12.31 -1.00 1.88
CA THR A 100 -12.13 -1.79 0.66
C THR A 100 -12.58 -3.23 0.86
N ALA A 101 -12.27 -3.86 2.00
CA ALA A 101 -12.74 -5.20 2.32
C ALA A 101 -14.28 -5.28 2.42
N LYS A 102 -14.94 -4.27 3.00
CA LYS A 102 -16.40 -4.17 3.08
C LYS A 102 -17.05 -4.02 1.72
N ASP A 103 -16.47 -3.20 0.85
CA ASP A 103 -17.00 -2.99 -0.49
C ASP A 103 -16.77 -4.22 -1.37
N LEU A 104 -15.62 -4.87 -1.25
CA LEU A 104 -15.33 -6.12 -1.97
C LEU A 104 -16.26 -7.26 -1.52
N ALA A 105 -16.58 -7.36 -0.23
CA ALA A 105 -17.50 -8.37 0.30
C ALA A 105 -18.95 -8.25 -0.23
N LYS A 106 -19.33 -7.14 -0.88
CA LYS A 106 -20.64 -6.98 -1.52
C LYS A 106 -20.70 -7.61 -2.91
N VAL A 107 -19.55 -7.76 -3.56
CA VAL A 107 -19.44 -8.20 -4.96
C VAL A 107 -18.69 -9.52 -5.12
N LEU A 108 -17.92 -9.91 -4.10
CA LEU A 108 -17.10 -11.11 -4.08
C LEU A 108 -17.61 -12.08 -3.01
N GLU A 109 -17.93 -13.29 -3.42
CA GLU A 109 -18.25 -14.38 -2.50
C GLU A 109 -16.97 -15.10 -2.06
N MET A 110 -16.81 -15.33 -0.75
CA MET A 110 -15.65 -16.05 -0.22
C MET A 110 -15.98 -17.54 0.00
N PRO A 111 -15.09 -18.47 -0.36
CA PRO A 111 -15.27 -19.88 -0.04
C PRO A 111 -15.40 -20.11 1.47
N GLU A 112 -16.30 -20.99 1.89
CA GLU A 112 -16.48 -21.34 3.31
C GLU A 112 -15.19 -21.82 3.97
N GLN A 113 -14.34 -22.51 3.21
CA GLN A 113 -13.03 -22.97 3.69
C GLN A 113 -12.14 -21.82 4.17
N ASP A 114 -12.17 -20.66 3.51
CA ASP A 114 -11.38 -19.50 3.93
C ASP A 114 -12.00 -18.79 5.14
N ILE A 115 -13.33 -18.83 5.28
CA ILE A 115 -14.03 -18.34 6.47
C ILE A 115 -13.72 -19.26 7.68
N ASN A 116 -13.68 -20.57 7.47
CA ASN A 116 -13.40 -21.55 8.52
C ASN A 116 -11.94 -21.53 9.00
N LYS A 117 -11.02 -20.99 8.20
CA LYS A 117 -9.61 -20.76 8.61
C LYS A 117 -9.45 -19.57 9.56
N LEU A 118 -10.48 -18.75 9.77
CA LEU A 118 -10.42 -17.60 10.66
C LEU A 118 -10.25 -18.06 12.10
N THR A 119 -9.19 -17.56 12.75
CA THR A 119 -8.93 -17.89 14.14
C THR A 119 -9.85 -17.11 15.07
N ASP A 120 -10.05 -17.62 16.29
CA ASP A 120 -10.84 -16.89 17.29
C ASP A 120 -10.19 -15.56 17.68
N ILE A 121 -8.86 -15.46 17.55
CA ILE A 121 -8.12 -14.21 17.74
C ILE A 121 -8.54 -13.20 16.68
N ASP A 122 -8.58 -13.59 15.41
CA ASP A 122 -9.00 -12.71 14.31
C ASP A 122 -10.43 -12.21 14.50
N LYS A 123 -11.35 -13.09 14.92
CA LYS A 123 -12.75 -12.74 15.19
C LYS A 123 -12.86 -11.75 16.36
N LYS A 124 -12.10 -11.96 17.44
CA LYS A 124 -12.07 -11.05 18.60
C LYS A 124 -11.50 -9.68 18.22
N ASP A 125 -10.39 -9.65 17.51
CA ASP A 125 -9.77 -8.41 17.06
C ASP A 125 -10.70 -7.64 16.11
N PHE A 126 -11.42 -8.35 15.24
CA PHE A 126 -12.41 -7.75 14.35
C PHE A 126 -13.63 -7.20 15.11
N TRP A 127 -14.18 -7.96 16.06
CA TRP A 127 -15.29 -7.50 16.89
C TRP A 127 -14.89 -6.24 17.67
N MET A 128 -13.66 -6.18 18.21
CA MET A 128 -13.15 -5.00 18.89
C MET A 128 -12.97 -3.80 17.94
N GLN A 129 -12.58 -4.05 16.70
CA GLN A 129 -12.47 -3.00 15.67
C GLN A 129 -13.84 -2.42 15.29
N LEU A 130 -14.88 -3.25 15.23
CA LEU A 130 -16.25 -2.79 14.96
C LEU A 130 -16.89 -2.08 16.17
N ASN A 131 -16.57 -2.55 17.39
CA ASN A 131 -17.19 -2.10 18.63
C ASN A 131 -16.20 -1.36 19.55
N THR A 132 -15.50 -0.36 19.02
CA THR A 132 -14.42 0.37 19.73
C THR A 132 -14.81 0.81 21.15
N LYS A 133 -15.99 1.44 21.31
CA LYS A 133 -16.49 1.89 22.62
C LYS A 133 -16.73 0.74 23.61
N ARG A 134 -17.30 -0.38 23.16
CA ARG A 134 -17.54 -1.56 24.00
C ARG A 134 -16.21 -2.21 24.38
N ALA A 135 -15.31 -2.36 23.40
CA ALA A 135 -13.98 -2.92 23.63
C ALA A 135 -13.14 -2.07 24.60
N GLU A 136 -13.26 -0.74 24.55
CA GLU A 136 -12.61 0.15 25.50
C GLU A 136 -13.13 -0.02 26.92
N SER A 137 -14.46 -0.13 27.08
CA SER A 137 -15.10 -0.31 28.39
C SER A 137 -14.73 -1.63 29.09
N LYS A 138 -14.22 -2.62 28.35
CA LYS A 138 -13.79 -3.92 28.90
C LYS A 138 -12.53 -3.82 29.74
N ILE A 139 -11.77 -2.73 29.68
CA ILE A 139 -10.58 -2.51 30.51
C ILE A 139 -10.78 -1.32 31.42
N THR A 140 -10.46 -1.53 32.70
CA THR A 140 -10.50 -0.47 33.71
C THR A 140 -9.12 0.12 33.92
N LYS A 141 -9.04 1.37 34.38
CA LYS A 141 -7.76 2.00 34.79
C LYS A 141 -6.98 1.18 35.82
N ASN A 142 -7.68 0.43 36.68
CA ASN A 142 -7.07 -0.48 37.66
C ASN A 142 -6.32 -1.65 36.98
N ASP A 143 -6.84 -2.19 35.89
CA ASP A 143 -6.16 -3.27 35.16
C ASP A 143 -4.86 -2.78 34.52
N ILE A 144 -4.86 -1.55 34.02
CA ILE A 144 -3.67 -0.89 33.47
C ILE A 144 -2.66 -0.63 34.60
N GLY A 145 -3.13 -0.19 35.77
CA GLY A 145 -2.31 0.02 36.97
C GLY A 145 -1.56 -1.24 37.40
N LYS A 146 -2.23 -2.40 37.44
CA LYS A 146 -1.62 -3.69 37.79
C LYS A 146 -0.46 -4.10 36.88
N PHE A 147 -0.49 -3.74 35.60
CA PHE A 147 0.61 -4.04 34.68
C PHE A 147 1.78 -3.05 34.87
N LYS A 148 1.47 -1.77 35.12
CA LYS A 148 2.49 -0.75 35.44
C LYS A 148 3.20 -1.03 36.75
N GLU A 149 2.47 -1.47 37.79
CA GLU A 149 3.05 -1.88 39.08
C GLU A 149 4.00 -3.07 38.95
N LYS A 150 3.79 -3.93 37.94
CA LYS A 150 4.69 -5.03 37.60
C LYS A 150 5.91 -4.60 36.76
N GLY A 151 6.09 -3.29 36.54
CA GLY A 151 7.19 -2.75 35.74
C GLY A 151 7.04 -2.98 34.23
N ILE A 152 5.84 -3.32 33.74
CA ILE A 152 5.61 -3.52 32.30
C ILE A 152 5.34 -2.16 31.65
N GLU A 153 6.19 -1.77 30.71
CA GLU A 153 6.14 -0.46 30.05
C GLU A 153 6.23 -0.56 28.52
N GLY A 154 5.90 0.54 27.85
CA GLY A 154 5.99 0.68 26.39
C GLY A 154 5.16 -0.37 25.62
N LYS A 155 5.77 -0.94 24.56
CA LYS A 155 5.09 -1.88 23.66
C LYS A 155 4.60 -3.16 24.34
N GLU A 156 5.26 -3.60 25.41
CA GLU A 156 4.85 -4.79 26.14
C GLU A 156 3.56 -4.56 26.93
N LEU A 157 3.40 -3.35 27.49
CA LEU A 157 2.19 -2.95 28.18
C LEU A 157 1.01 -2.96 27.21
N ASP A 158 1.17 -2.35 26.03
CA ASP A 158 0.12 -2.33 25.00
C ASP A 158 -0.30 -3.74 24.58
N LYS A 159 0.68 -4.63 24.37
CA LYS A 159 0.40 -6.03 24.03
C LYS A 159 -0.40 -6.73 25.12
N LYS A 160 0.00 -6.59 26.40
CA LYS A 160 -0.71 -7.19 27.54
C LYS A 160 -2.11 -6.63 27.72
N ILE A 161 -2.30 -5.33 27.49
CA ILE A 161 -3.61 -4.69 27.49
C ILE A 161 -4.48 -5.31 26.40
N GLN A 162 -3.99 -5.47 25.17
CA GLN A 162 -4.75 -6.07 24.08
C GLN A 162 -5.06 -7.55 24.34
N ASP A 163 -4.12 -8.31 24.89
CA ASP A 163 -4.36 -9.71 25.31
C ASP A 163 -5.46 -9.79 26.36
N LEU A 164 -5.47 -8.88 27.33
CA LEU A 164 -6.51 -8.80 28.35
C LEU A 164 -7.87 -8.34 27.76
N ARG A 165 -7.87 -7.45 26.76
CA ARG A 165 -9.11 -7.12 26.05
C ARG A 165 -9.69 -8.36 25.38
N ARG A 166 -8.87 -9.08 24.62
CA ARG A 166 -9.27 -10.32 23.92
C ARG A 166 -9.81 -11.39 24.86
N SER A 167 -9.22 -11.54 26.06
CA SER A 167 -9.70 -12.54 27.02
C SER A 167 -11.05 -12.17 27.65
N ARG A 168 -11.43 -10.88 27.66
CA ARG A 168 -12.71 -10.38 28.16
C ARG A 168 -13.82 -10.31 27.11
N VAL A 169 -13.50 -10.57 25.85
CA VAL A 169 -14.51 -10.75 24.78
C VAL A 169 -15.16 -12.11 24.97
N THR A 170 -16.48 -12.09 25.17
CA THR A 170 -17.28 -13.28 25.42
C THR A 170 -17.73 -13.95 24.12
N GLU A 171 -18.08 -15.23 24.18
CA GLU A 171 -18.62 -15.95 23.01
C GLU A 171 -19.96 -15.37 22.53
N VAL A 172 -20.77 -14.84 23.45
CA VAL A 172 -22.05 -14.17 23.12
C VAL A 172 -21.81 -12.92 22.26
N GLU A 173 -20.76 -12.15 22.57
CA GLU A 173 -20.37 -10.98 21.78
C GLU A 173 -19.82 -11.40 20.41
N LEU A 174 -19.07 -12.51 20.34
CA LEU A 174 -18.60 -13.04 19.05
C LEU A 174 -19.74 -13.53 18.16
N ALA A 175 -20.82 -14.05 18.76
CA ALA A 175 -22.02 -14.46 18.03
C ALA A 175 -22.81 -13.28 17.44
N GLU A 176 -22.51 -12.03 17.82
CA GLU A 176 -23.08 -10.84 17.17
C GLU A 176 -22.53 -10.63 15.74
N LEU A 177 -21.39 -11.26 15.39
CA LEU A 177 -20.79 -11.14 14.06
C LEU A 177 -21.67 -11.85 13.02
N THR A 178 -22.12 -11.09 12.03
CA THR A 178 -22.95 -11.62 10.95
C THR A 178 -22.12 -12.45 9.95
N ALA A 179 -22.79 -13.25 9.11
CA ALA A 179 -22.11 -13.94 8.00
C ALA A 179 -21.39 -12.95 7.07
N GLN A 180 -21.93 -11.75 6.87
CA GLN A 180 -21.29 -10.70 6.08
C GLN A 180 -20.03 -10.18 6.77
N ASP A 181 -20.06 -9.99 8.08
CA ASP A 181 -18.89 -9.59 8.86
C ASP A 181 -17.76 -10.61 8.78
N LEU A 182 -18.09 -11.90 8.80
CA LEU A 182 -17.12 -12.97 8.61
C LEU A 182 -16.51 -12.98 7.21
N LYS A 183 -17.29 -12.68 6.16
CA LYS A 183 -16.75 -12.49 4.80
C LYS A 183 -15.77 -11.32 4.73
N VAL A 184 -16.15 -10.18 5.31
CA VAL A 184 -15.29 -9.00 5.38
C VAL A 184 -13.99 -9.32 6.12
N LEU A 185 -14.07 -10.05 7.23
CA LEU A 185 -12.92 -10.49 8.00
C LEU A 185 -12.01 -11.43 7.18
N ALA A 186 -12.59 -12.41 6.46
CA ALA A 186 -11.84 -13.30 5.58
C ALA A 186 -11.05 -12.53 4.51
N ILE A 187 -11.71 -11.58 3.84
CA ILE A 187 -11.06 -10.71 2.83
C ILE A 187 -9.97 -9.86 3.48
N LYS A 188 -10.29 -9.16 4.59
CA LYS A 188 -9.34 -8.30 5.30
C LYS A 188 -8.11 -9.06 5.78
N SER A 189 -8.30 -10.29 6.26
CA SER A 189 -7.21 -11.16 6.71
C SER A 189 -6.25 -11.47 5.56
N LYS A 190 -6.78 -11.84 4.37
CA LYS A 190 -5.98 -12.06 3.15
C LYS A 190 -5.27 -10.77 2.70
N MET A 191 -5.95 -9.63 2.73
CA MET A 191 -5.37 -8.32 2.35
C MET A 191 -4.24 -7.87 3.29
N SER A 192 -4.36 -8.19 4.58
CA SER A 192 -3.38 -7.83 5.60
C SER A 192 -2.25 -8.85 5.70
N SER A 193 -2.41 -10.02 5.07
CA SER A 193 -1.36 -11.03 4.99
C SER A 193 -0.23 -10.55 4.07
N GLY A 194 0.97 -11.10 4.27
CA GLY A 194 2.12 -10.79 3.43
C GLY A 194 2.75 -9.40 3.65
N TYR A 195 3.65 -9.04 2.73
CA TYR A 195 4.46 -7.84 2.81
C TYR A 195 3.85 -6.69 2.01
N GLN A 196 4.22 -5.46 2.36
CA GLN A 196 3.88 -4.29 1.56
C GLN A 196 4.39 -4.43 0.13
N LEU A 197 3.67 -3.85 -0.83
CA LEU A 197 4.00 -3.88 -2.26
C LEU A 197 4.07 -5.28 -2.88
N THR A 198 3.58 -6.32 -2.19
CA THR A 198 3.48 -7.67 -2.72
C THR A 198 2.01 -8.05 -2.91
N PRO A 199 1.58 -8.46 -4.11
CA PRO A 199 0.19 -8.79 -4.40
C PRO A 199 -0.16 -10.08 -3.67
N GLN A 200 -1.20 -10.01 -2.84
CA GLN A 200 -1.76 -11.17 -2.17
C GLN A 200 -3.02 -11.62 -2.87
N ILE A 201 -3.14 -12.93 -3.08
CA ILE A 201 -4.34 -13.51 -3.69
C ILE A 201 -5.46 -13.55 -2.64
N ILE A 202 -6.55 -12.84 -2.89
CA ILE A 202 -7.75 -12.87 -2.04
C ILE A 202 -8.57 -14.12 -2.35
N LYS A 203 -8.89 -14.33 -3.63
CA LYS A 203 -9.69 -15.47 -4.11
C LYS A 203 -9.14 -15.95 -5.45
N LYS A 204 -9.05 -17.27 -5.61
CA LYS A 204 -8.79 -17.97 -6.88
C LYS A 204 -10.09 -18.57 -7.43
N ASP A 205 -10.09 -18.87 -8.71
CA ASP A 205 -11.23 -19.48 -9.42
C ASP A 205 -12.51 -18.62 -9.32
N VAL A 206 -12.34 -17.34 -9.64
CA VAL A 206 -13.42 -16.34 -9.59
C VAL A 206 -14.35 -16.53 -10.78
N THR A 207 -15.65 -16.41 -10.54
CA THR A 207 -16.65 -16.50 -11.62
C THR A 207 -16.52 -15.33 -12.60
N ASP A 208 -16.92 -15.52 -13.85
CA ASP A 208 -16.86 -14.50 -14.90
C ASP A 208 -17.58 -13.20 -14.46
N GLN A 209 -18.72 -13.35 -13.79
CA GLN A 209 -19.54 -12.22 -13.35
C GLN A 209 -18.86 -11.44 -12.21
N GLU A 210 -18.32 -12.14 -11.20
CA GLU A 210 -17.57 -11.49 -10.12
C GLU A 210 -16.33 -10.78 -10.67
N TYR A 211 -15.58 -11.46 -11.54
CA TYR A 211 -14.38 -10.92 -12.17
C TYR A 211 -14.68 -9.66 -12.98
N ALA A 212 -15.69 -9.70 -13.85
CA ALA A 212 -16.09 -8.57 -14.67
C ALA A 212 -16.52 -7.37 -13.81
N ARG A 213 -17.40 -7.58 -12.82
CA ARG A 213 -17.91 -6.51 -11.93
C ARG A 213 -16.80 -5.80 -11.16
N ILE A 214 -15.78 -6.54 -10.73
CA ILE A 214 -14.62 -5.97 -10.03
C ILE A 214 -13.70 -5.26 -11.03
N SER A 215 -13.42 -5.88 -12.18
CA SER A 215 -12.53 -5.31 -13.21
C SER A 215 -13.04 -3.96 -13.77
N GLU A 216 -14.36 -3.79 -13.88
CA GLU A 216 -14.98 -2.54 -14.32
C GLU A 216 -14.82 -1.39 -13.31
N LYS A 217 -14.62 -1.73 -12.04
CA LYS A 217 -14.64 -0.78 -10.92
C LYS A 217 -13.35 -0.78 -10.11
N LEU A 218 -12.22 -1.21 -10.68
CA LEU A 218 -10.93 -1.26 -9.97
C LEU A 218 -10.54 0.09 -9.32
N ALA A 219 -10.93 1.21 -9.94
CA ALA A 219 -10.71 2.54 -9.38
C ALA A 219 -11.43 2.79 -8.03
N GLU A 220 -12.54 2.09 -7.76
CA GLU A 220 -13.28 2.17 -6.48
C GLU A 220 -12.63 1.30 -5.39
N PHE A 221 -11.71 0.41 -5.75
CA PHE A 221 -11.05 -0.53 -4.84
C PHE A 221 -9.53 -0.31 -4.80
N PRO A 222 -9.04 0.68 -4.01
CA PRO A 222 -7.61 0.97 -3.93
C PRO A 222 -6.79 -0.28 -3.56
N GLY A 223 -5.79 -0.58 -4.39
CA GLY A 223 -4.89 -1.72 -4.19
C GLY A 223 -5.45 -3.08 -4.65
N VAL A 224 -6.72 -3.17 -5.08
CA VAL A 224 -7.27 -4.39 -5.68
C VAL A 224 -6.95 -4.45 -7.16
N ASP A 225 -6.65 -5.64 -7.66
CA ASP A 225 -6.42 -5.90 -9.08
C ASP A 225 -7.02 -7.26 -9.48
N THR A 226 -7.31 -7.42 -10.76
CA THR A 226 -7.84 -8.66 -11.36
C THR A 226 -6.78 -9.27 -12.26
N THR A 227 -6.35 -10.49 -11.95
CA THR A 227 -5.25 -11.17 -12.65
C THR A 227 -5.61 -12.62 -12.97
N VAL A 228 -4.71 -13.31 -13.66
CA VAL A 228 -4.77 -14.73 -13.94
C VAL A 228 -3.68 -15.42 -13.14
N ASP A 229 -4.10 -16.32 -12.25
CA ASP A 229 -3.23 -17.23 -11.53
C ASP A 229 -3.20 -18.61 -12.20
N TRP A 230 -2.18 -19.39 -11.88
CA TRP A 230 -1.92 -20.68 -12.52
C TRP A 230 -1.86 -21.78 -11.47
N GLU A 231 -2.74 -22.77 -11.62
CA GLU A 231 -2.73 -23.96 -10.78
C GLU A 231 -2.11 -25.14 -11.55
N ARG A 232 -1.24 -25.91 -10.89
CA ARG A 232 -0.67 -27.11 -11.51
C ARG A 232 -1.73 -28.19 -11.62
N ASN A 233 -1.91 -28.71 -12.85
CA ASN A 233 -2.80 -29.82 -13.13
C ASN A 233 -1.96 -31.08 -13.44
N TYR A 234 -2.14 -32.13 -12.66
CA TYR A 234 -1.46 -33.41 -12.83
C TYR A 234 -2.40 -34.39 -13.53
N VAL A 235 -2.07 -34.74 -14.77
CA VAL A 235 -2.97 -35.49 -15.66
C VAL A 235 -3.17 -36.93 -15.17
N ASN A 236 -2.14 -37.52 -14.56
CA ASN A 236 -2.13 -38.93 -14.14
C ASN A 236 -2.35 -39.12 -12.63
N GLY A 237 -2.87 -38.11 -11.93
CA GLY A 237 -3.17 -38.17 -10.49
C GLY A 237 -2.15 -37.47 -9.59
N ASN A 238 -2.47 -37.42 -8.28
CA ASN A 238 -1.72 -36.71 -7.23
C ASN A 238 -0.35 -37.32 -6.93
#